data_AF-A0A9Q3ZQY3-F1
#
_entry.id   AF-A0A9Q3ZQY3-F1
#
_cell.length_a   1.000
_cell.length_b   1.000
_cell.length_c   1.000
_cell.angle_alpha   90.00
_cell.angle_beta   90.00
_cell.angle_gamma   90.00
#
_symmetry.space_group_name_H-M   'P 1'
#
loop_
_entity.id
_entity.type
_entity.pdbx_description
1 polymer ?
#
loop_
_entity_poly.entity_id
_entity_poly.type
_entity_poly.pdbx_seq_one_letter_code
_entity_poly.pdbx_strand_id
1 'polypeptide(L)'
;MSSRGAADGGARRMSATRDSDRAFWVAHPHATGSGGAIEPDAAMQGHDPALALAGHVVAVNRLYLHQHRFQRRIARCQTWLLPASPRINARAIQHGARRAVFLHGGLLRSLWNALHMLLGGSRFLADRFGWQAADLRPPPPAPGGLRLFPQVTGGDGTDPLSYLKEAYGRAVEFVYFHEIAHHGRDHIARLRAVGGQGFVDEGLAMAGGSGAVADLLRLLEFDADLNAVDMCLNATGFASWAGGETPRFADPDYMTSELFLHLTGMVTLFMLLDRAVPNARAQYDGGHPPALHRAIRLSVGLADTVQAATGLSRAQVDPFLDHAWSEVVSLAGRLGYPPGLWTGRQDQIARIGLLDDIADRANALSREIDAELGQKPAARGPA
;
A
#
# COMPACT_ATOMS: atom_id res chain seq x y z
N MET A 1 27.46 10.96 45.84
CA MET A 1 26.58 11.45 44.75
C MET A 1 27.35 11.35 43.44
N SER A 2 27.09 10.33 42.61
CA SER A 2 27.53 10.33 41.20
C SER A 2 26.67 9.36 40.40
N SER A 3 25.74 9.89 39.61
CA SER A 3 24.91 9.12 38.67
C SER A 3 24.55 9.94 37.41
N ARG A 4 25.49 10.75 36.92
CA ARG A 4 25.40 11.39 35.59
C ARG A 4 26.44 10.76 34.66
N GLY A 5 26.08 9.66 34.00
CA GLY A 5 26.97 9.00 33.03
C GLY A 5 26.32 7.97 32.10
N ALA A 6 25.10 7.50 32.40
CA ALA A 6 24.47 6.43 31.62
C ALA A 6 23.61 6.90 30.42
N ALA A 7 23.11 8.14 30.42
CA ALA A 7 22.18 8.61 29.39
C ALA A 7 22.85 8.98 28.05
N ASP A 8 24.08 9.50 28.09
CA ASP A 8 24.78 9.99 26.88
C ASP A 8 25.39 8.86 26.03
N GLY A 9 25.69 7.72 26.65
CA GLY A 9 26.20 6.53 25.96
C GLY A 9 25.15 5.81 25.10
N GLY A 10 23.88 5.85 25.50
CA GLY A 10 22.77 5.23 24.76
C GLY A 10 22.45 5.94 23.45
N ALA A 11 22.35 7.27 23.48
CA ALA A 11 22.07 8.10 22.32
C ALA A 11 23.19 8.03 21.26
N ARG A 12 24.45 8.12 21.69
CA ARG A 12 25.62 7.98 20.79
C ARG A 12 25.69 6.59 20.14
N ARG A 13 25.40 5.54 20.90
CA ARG A 13 25.42 4.16 20.37
C ARG A 13 24.28 3.90 19.39
N MET A 14 23.09 4.46 19.63
CA MET A 14 21.98 4.40 18.68
C MET A 14 22.27 5.19 17.39
N SER A 15 22.88 6.38 17.49
CA SER A 15 23.29 7.18 16.32
C SER A 15 24.31 6.43 15.45
N ALA A 16 25.41 5.94 16.06
CA ALA A 16 26.46 5.24 15.32
C ALA A 16 25.95 3.97 14.62
N THR A 17 25.00 3.26 15.25
CA THR A 17 24.39 2.07 14.65
C THR A 17 23.46 2.44 13.49
N ARG A 18 22.71 3.54 13.62
CA ARG A 18 21.86 4.06 12.54
C ARG A 18 22.69 4.51 11.34
N ASP A 19 23.81 5.20 11.56
CA ASP A 19 24.72 5.64 10.51
C ASP A 19 25.40 4.46 9.80
N SER A 20 25.77 3.42 10.54
CA SER A 20 26.29 2.17 9.97
C SER A 20 25.24 1.44 9.12
N ASP A 21 24.01 1.33 9.60
CA ASP A 21 22.91 0.70 8.85
C ASP A 21 22.54 1.55 7.61
N ARG A 22 22.60 2.87 7.72
CA ARG A 22 22.38 3.81 6.61
C ARG A 22 23.41 3.61 5.50
N ALA A 23 24.70 3.64 5.85
CA ALA A 23 25.80 3.41 4.90
C ALA A 23 25.69 2.04 4.22
N PHE A 24 25.29 1.00 4.98
CA PHE A 24 25.06 -0.33 4.44
C PHE A 24 23.97 -0.35 3.37
N TRP A 25 22.79 0.25 3.64
CA TRP A 25 21.66 0.18 2.71
C TRP A 25 21.85 1.03 1.46
N VAL A 26 22.50 2.19 1.58
CA VAL A 26 22.85 3.02 0.41
C VAL A 26 23.82 2.28 -0.52
N ALA A 27 24.78 1.55 0.04
CA ALA A 27 25.74 0.74 -0.73
C ALA A 27 25.19 -0.62 -1.17
N HIS A 28 24.00 -1.02 -0.72
CA HIS A 28 23.44 -2.34 -1.00
C HIS A 28 23.21 -2.52 -2.52
N PRO A 29 23.53 -3.69 -3.12
CA PRO A 29 23.43 -3.92 -4.57
C PRO A 29 22.06 -3.60 -5.18
N HIS A 30 20.99 -3.80 -4.42
CA HIS A 30 19.63 -3.45 -4.86
C HIS A 30 19.42 -1.94 -5.02
N ALA A 31 19.97 -1.13 -4.09
CA ALA A 31 19.89 0.32 -4.14
C ALA A 31 20.77 0.87 -5.28
N THR A 32 22.04 0.45 -5.34
CA THR A 32 22.98 0.92 -6.37
C THR A 32 22.56 0.48 -7.77
N GLY A 33 22.11 -0.76 -7.94
CA GLY A 33 21.56 -1.27 -9.20
C GLY A 33 20.27 -0.59 -9.66
N SER A 34 19.61 0.17 -8.76
CA SER A 34 18.43 0.97 -9.05
C SER A 34 18.75 2.46 -9.28
N GLY A 35 20.04 2.81 -9.39
CA GLY A 35 20.51 4.19 -9.57
C GLY A 35 20.64 4.99 -8.26
N GLY A 36 20.64 4.31 -7.11
CA GLY A 36 20.79 4.90 -5.79
C GLY A 36 19.50 4.90 -4.97
N ALA A 37 19.66 5.10 -3.66
CA ALA A 37 18.57 5.21 -2.70
C ALA A 37 18.66 6.55 -1.95
N ILE A 38 17.50 7.16 -1.69
CA ILE A 38 17.39 8.39 -0.90
C ILE A 38 16.45 8.17 0.29
N GLU A 39 16.69 8.90 1.37
CA GLU A 39 15.80 8.90 2.52
C GLU A 39 14.51 9.69 2.21
N PRO A 40 13.37 9.33 2.85
CA PRO A 40 12.12 10.08 2.72
C PRO A 40 12.26 11.59 2.93
N ASP A 41 12.99 12.00 3.98
CA ASP A 41 13.20 13.41 4.32
C ASP A 41 13.93 14.19 3.20
N ALA A 42 14.87 13.54 2.51
CA ALA A 42 15.57 14.12 1.37
C ALA A 42 14.65 14.22 0.14
N ALA A 43 13.79 13.22 -0.06
CA ALA A 43 12.82 13.23 -1.16
C ALA A 43 11.77 14.35 -1.02
N MET A 44 11.36 14.67 0.21
CA MET A 44 10.44 15.79 0.52
C MET A 44 10.99 17.15 0.06
N GLN A 45 12.30 17.31 -0.05
CA GLN A 45 12.97 18.54 -0.49
C GLN A 45 13.23 18.56 -2.00
N GLY A 46 12.88 17.49 -2.72
CA GLY A 46 13.10 17.36 -4.15
C GLY A 46 12.04 18.04 -5.01
N HIS A 47 12.30 18.11 -6.31
CA HIS A 47 11.38 18.71 -7.31
C HIS A 47 10.37 17.71 -7.91
N ASP A 48 10.49 16.42 -7.59
CA ASP A 48 9.58 15.38 -8.06
C ASP A 48 8.38 15.28 -7.09
N PRO A 49 7.17 15.73 -7.48
CA PRO A 49 6.03 15.81 -6.56
C PRO A 49 5.56 14.44 -6.05
N ALA A 50 5.68 13.38 -6.87
CA ALA A 50 5.31 12.04 -6.47
C ALA A 50 6.24 11.54 -5.36
N LEU A 51 7.55 11.71 -5.55
CA LEU A 51 8.54 11.33 -4.54
C LEU A 51 8.46 12.19 -3.29
N ALA A 52 8.21 13.50 -3.42
CA ALA A 52 8.10 14.40 -2.29
C ALA A 52 6.91 14.05 -1.39
N LEU A 53 5.72 13.83 -1.98
CA LEU A 53 4.54 13.42 -1.22
C LEU A 53 4.71 12.02 -0.64
N ALA A 54 5.32 11.07 -1.37
CA ALA A 54 5.63 9.75 -0.82
C ALA A 54 6.59 9.83 0.38
N GLY A 55 7.61 10.70 0.31
CA GLY A 55 8.52 10.98 1.41
C GLY A 55 7.77 11.49 2.64
N HIS A 56 6.83 12.42 2.44
CA HIS A 56 5.97 12.94 3.51
C HIS A 56 5.10 11.85 4.15
N VAL A 57 4.40 11.04 3.34
CA VAL A 57 3.55 9.94 3.81
C VAL A 57 4.34 8.95 4.65
N VAL A 58 5.54 8.57 4.20
CA VAL A 58 6.43 7.67 4.95
C VAL A 58 6.89 8.32 6.26
N ALA A 59 7.23 9.62 6.25
CA ALA A 59 7.67 10.32 7.46
C ALA A 59 6.57 10.38 8.53
N VAL A 60 5.33 10.71 8.13
CA VAL A 60 4.16 10.71 9.02
C VAL A 60 3.92 9.31 9.59
N ASN A 61 3.89 8.29 8.74
CA ASN A 61 3.59 6.93 9.17
C ASN A 61 4.71 6.26 9.99
N ARG A 62 5.96 6.72 9.87
CA ARG A 62 7.04 6.32 10.80
C ARG A 62 6.74 6.73 12.23
N LEU A 63 6.20 7.94 12.45
CA LEU A 63 5.82 8.40 13.79
C LEU A 63 4.72 7.51 14.37
N TYR A 64 3.72 7.18 13.55
CA TYR A 64 2.66 6.23 13.92
C TYR A 64 3.25 4.87 14.35
N LEU A 65 4.14 4.28 13.54
CA LEU A 65 4.79 3.00 13.89
C LEU A 65 5.57 3.06 15.21
N HIS A 66 6.24 4.17 15.49
CA HIS A 66 6.97 4.38 16.73
C HIS A 66 6.06 4.52 17.95
N GLN A 67 4.94 5.25 17.82
CA GLN A 67 3.99 5.51 18.91
C GLN A 67 3.21 4.26 19.32
N HIS A 68 2.77 3.46 18.35
CA HIS A 68 1.96 2.27 18.58
C HIS A 68 2.76 1.03 18.97
N ARG A 69 4.06 1.21 19.30
CA ARG A 69 4.98 0.14 19.73
C ARG A 69 4.87 -1.11 18.87
N PHE A 70 4.73 -0.92 17.55
CA PHE A 70 4.81 -2.04 16.64
C PHE A 70 6.12 -2.78 16.91
N GLN A 71 6.03 -4.11 16.85
CA GLN A 71 7.00 -5.06 17.38
C GLN A 71 8.46 -4.58 17.34
N ARG A 72 9.26 -4.91 18.36
CA ARG A 72 10.71 -4.63 18.41
C ARG A 72 11.46 -4.96 17.11
N ARG A 73 10.93 -5.91 16.32
CA ARG A 73 11.44 -6.34 15.01
C ARG A 73 11.41 -5.25 13.94
N ILE A 74 10.38 -4.40 13.91
CA ILE A 74 10.28 -3.33 12.90
C ILE A 74 10.88 -2.00 13.34
N ALA A 75 11.21 -1.84 14.63
CA ALA A 75 11.78 -0.62 15.18
C ALA A 75 13.11 -0.19 14.53
N ARG A 76 13.78 -1.11 13.81
CA ARG A 76 15.03 -0.86 13.08
C ARG A 76 14.88 -1.02 11.56
N CYS A 77 13.66 -1.11 11.06
CA CYS A 77 13.41 -1.14 9.62
C CYS A 77 13.65 0.26 9.03
N GLN A 78 14.49 0.35 8.00
CA GLN A 78 14.75 1.60 7.29
C GLN A 78 13.97 1.66 5.97
N THR A 79 13.31 2.78 5.70
CA THR A 79 12.62 3.00 4.41
C THR A 79 13.49 3.84 3.49
N TRP A 80 13.51 3.47 2.21
CA TRP A 80 14.30 4.08 1.16
C TRP A 80 13.45 4.26 -0.09
N LEU A 81 13.61 5.39 -0.77
CA LEU A 81 13.03 5.62 -2.08
C LEU A 81 14.11 5.42 -3.15
N LEU A 82 13.75 4.78 -4.26
CA LEU A 82 14.65 4.49 -5.39
C LEU A 82 14.26 5.38 -6.58
N PRO A 83 14.68 6.66 -6.60
CA PRO A 83 14.15 7.67 -7.51
C PRO A 83 14.42 7.37 -8.98
N ALA A 84 15.57 6.77 -9.31
CA ALA A 84 15.95 6.45 -10.69
C ALA A 84 15.36 5.12 -11.18
N SER A 85 14.75 4.31 -10.31
CA SER A 85 14.24 3.00 -10.69
C SER A 85 12.95 3.13 -11.51
N PRO A 86 12.87 2.57 -12.73
CA PRO A 86 11.67 2.61 -13.55
C PRO A 86 10.65 1.51 -13.16
N ARG A 87 10.99 0.64 -12.21
CA ARG A 87 10.15 -0.51 -11.84
C ARG A 87 8.88 -0.05 -11.13
N ILE A 88 7.77 -0.72 -11.45
CA ILE A 88 6.51 -0.61 -10.70
C ILE A 88 6.54 -1.72 -9.64
N ASN A 89 7.18 -1.45 -8.51
CA ASN A 89 7.33 -2.42 -7.44
C ASN A 89 7.65 -1.74 -6.09
N ALA A 90 7.51 -2.48 -5.02
CA ALA A 90 8.08 -2.20 -3.71
C ALA A 90 8.73 -3.48 -3.18
N ARG A 91 9.61 -3.38 -2.18
CA ARG A 91 10.36 -4.54 -1.70
C ARG A 91 10.77 -4.44 -0.25
N ALA A 92 10.45 -5.49 0.51
CA ALA A 92 10.97 -5.75 1.85
C ALA A 92 12.22 -6.64 1.76
N ILE A 93 13.35 -6.16 2.32
CA ILE A 93 14.63 -6.88 2.31
C ILE A 93 15.16 -7.05 3.73
N GLN A 94 15.65 -8.26 4.04
CA GLN A 94 16.35 -8.53 5.29
C GLN A 94 17.76 -9.10 5.04
N HIS A 95 18.76 -8.46 5.64
CA HIS A 95 20.15 -8.93 5.63
C HIS A 95 20.65 -9.09 7.08
N GLY A 96 20.69 -10.33 7.57
CA GLY A 96 20.96 -10.62 8.98
C GLY A 96 19.93 -9.93 9.89
N ALA A 97 20.41 -9.07 10.78
CA ALA A 97 19.56 -8.27 11.67
C ALA A 97 19.03 -6.98 11.03
N ARG A 98 19.54 -6.57 9.87
CA ARG A 98 19.14 -5.34 9.18
C ARG A 98 17.86 -5.58 8.37
N ARG A 99 16.95 -4.61 8.38
CA ARG A 99 15.70 -4.62 7.62
C ARG A 99 15.55 -3.32 6.85
N ALA A 100 15.06 -3.42 5.62
CA ALA A 100 14.72 -2.27 4.82
C ALA A 100 13.46 -2.49 3.98
N VAL A 101 12.80 -1.39 3.67
CA VAL A 101 11.75 -1.27 2.66
C VAL A 101 12.25 -0.34 1.57
N PHE A 102 12.20 -0.79 0.32
CA PHE A 102 12.53 0.00 -0.86
C PHE A 102 11.27 0.27 -1.69
N LEU A 103 10.96 1.54 -1.93
CA LEU A 103 9.87 1.95 -2.81
C LEU A 103 10.44 2.43 -4.14
N HIS A 104 10.03 1.83 -5.25
CA HIS A 104 10.55 2.19 -6.56
C HIS A 104 9.91 3.47 -7.11
N GLY A 105 10.72 4.37 -7.66
CA GLY A 105 10.23 5.62 -8.25
C GLY A 105 9.24 5.40 -9.40
N GLY A 106 9.40 4.33 -10.19
CA GLY A 106 8.47 3.94 -11.25
C GLY A 106 7.06 3.67 -10.74
N LEU A 107 6.92 2.99 -9.59
CA LEU A 107 5.63 2.77 -8.92
C LEU A 107 5.01 4.10 -8.50
N LEU A 108 5.76 4.92 -7.76
CA LEU A 108 5.28 6.19 -7.21
C LEU A 108 4.83 7.15 -8.30
N ARG A 109 5.60 7.29 -9.37
CA ARG A 109 5.24 8.15 -10.51
C ARG A 109 4.05 7.61 -11.31
N SER A 110 3.96 6.30 -11.47
CA SER A 110 2.83 5.67 -12.18
C SER A 110 1.54 5.83 -11.40
N LEU A 111 1.57 5.67 -10.07
CA LEU A 111 0.45 5.94 -9.18
C LEU A 111 0.00 7.40 -9.29
N TRP A 112 0.93 8.34 -9.16
CA TRP A 112 0.66 9.77 -9.30
C TRP A 112 -0.06 10.07 -10.62
N ASN A 113 0.50 9.61 -11.73
CA ASN A 113 -0.07 9.85 -13.05
C ASN A 113 -1.43 9.17 -13.25
N ALA A 114 -1.59 7.92 -12.83
CA ALA A 114 -2.85 7.19 -12.97
C ALA A 114 -3.99 7.85 -12.18
N LEU A 115 -3.73 8.26 -10.93
CA LEU A 115 -4.72 8.95 -10.12
C LEU A 115 -5.08 10.31 -10.72
N HIS A 116 -4.12 11.08 -11.23
CA HIS A 116 -4.41 12.35 -11.91
C HIS A 116 -5.25 12.19 -13.19
N MET A 117 -5.22 11.03 -13.86
CA MET A 117 -6.11 10.74 -14.99
C MET A 117 -7.59 10.62 -14.58
N LEU A 118 -7.89 10.45 -13.28
CA LEU A 118 -9.25 10.53 -12.75
C LEU A 118 -9.81 11.96 -12.73
N LEU A 119 -8.97 13.00 -12.70
CA LEU A 119 -9.44 14.40 -12.70
C LEU A 119 -10.32 14.69 -13.92
N GLY A 120 -9.90 14.21 -15.09
CA GLY A 120 -10.57 14.47 -16.36
C GLY A 120 -11.83 13.63 -16.61
N GLY A 121 -12.47 13.09 -15.58
CA GLY A 121 -13.80 12.48 -15.74
C GLY A 121 -14.19 11.45 -14.71
N SER A 122 -13.78 11.68 -13.47
CA SER A 122 -14.45 11.09 -12.33
C SER A 122 -15.80 11.76 -12.10
N ARG A 123 -16.87 10.97 -12.10
CA ARG A 123 -18.23 11.45 -11.78
C ARG A 123 -18.36 11.73 -10.30
N PHE A 124 -17.77 10.90 -9.45
CA PHE A 124 -17.73 11.14 -8.01
C PHE A 124 -17.18 12.52 -7.67
N LEU A 125 -15.99 12.84 -8.20
CA LEU A 125 -15.39 14.16 -7.99
C LEU A 125 -16.25 15.27 -8.61
N ALA A 126 -16.97 14.98 -9.71
CA ALA A 126 -17.85 15.96 -10.32
C ALA A 126 -19.09 16.30 -9.52
N ASP A 127 -19.77 15.29 -9.01
CA ASP A 127 -20.96 15.48 -8.21
C ASP A 127 -20.61 16.11 -6.84
N ARG A 128 -19.46 15.73 -6.26
CA ARG A 128 -19.03 16.22 -4.93
C ARG A 128 -18.54 17.66 -4.94
N PHE A 129 -17.85 18.08 -6.00
CA PHE A 129 -17.21 19.40 -6.07
C PHE A 129 -17.84 20.34 -7.10
N GLY A 130 -18.86 19.90 -7.84
CA GLY A 130 -19.59 20.73 -8.80
C GLY A 130 -18.76 21.22 -9.99
N TRP A 131 -17.64 20.57 -10.31
CA TRP A 131 -16.75 20.97 -11.41
C TRP A 131 -17.17 20.43 -12.78
N GLN A 132 -16.53 20.89 -13.86
CA GLN A 132 -16.65 20.24 -15.17
C GLN A 132 -15.33 19.59 -15.60
N ALA A 133 -15.39 18.36 -16.10
CA ALA A 133 -14.21 17.58 -16.52
C ALA A 133 -13.35 18.29 -17.61
N ALA A 134 -13.92 19.25 -18.33
CA ALA A 134 -13.23 20.06 -19.33
C ALA A 134 -12.15 20.99 -18.74
N ASP A 135 -12.27 21.35 -17.45
CA ASP A 135 -11.40 22.31 -16.77
C ASP A 135 -10.05 21.71 -16.37
N LEU A 136 -9.90 20.38 -16.42
CA LEU A 136 -8.71 19.66 -15.99
C LEU A 136 -8.22 18.73 -17.08
N ARG A 137 -7.75 19.34 -18.16
CA ARG A 137 -7.02 18.59 -19.16
C ARG A 137 -5.62 18.29 -18.63
N PRO A 138 -5.22 17.00 -18.56
CA PRO A 138 -3.83 16.65 -18.33
C PRO A 138 -2.93 17.35 -19.36
N PRO A 139 -1.78 17.92 -18.99
CA PRO A 139 -0.81 18.34 -19.98
C PRO A 139 -0.40 17.11 -20.82
N PRO A 140 -0.24 17.24 -22.16
CA PRO A 140 0.15 16.12 -22.99
C PRO A 140 1.53 15.60 -22.56
N PRO A 141 1.76 14.26 -22.61
CA PRO A 141 3.06 13.69 -22.29
C PRO A 141 4.14 14.26 -23.23
N ALA A 142 5.30 14.65 -22.70
CA ALA A 142 6.44 15.01 -23.55
C ALA A 142 7.07 13.74 -24.12
N PRO A 143 7.68 13.82 -25.31
CA PRO A 143 8.51 12.73 -25.81
C PRO A 143 9.66 12.44 -24.84
N GLY A 144 9.79 11.20 -24.39
CA GLY A 144 11.00 10.70 -23.71
C GLY A 144 11.03 10.70 -22.18
N GLY A 145 9.92 10.95 -21.48
CA GLY A 145 9.88 10.82 -20.02
C GLY A 145 8.45 10.69 -19.46
N LEU A 146 8.31 10.04 -18.31
CA LEU A 146 7.11 10.15 -17.47
C LEU A 146 6.97 11.63 -17.07
N ARG A 147 6.29 12.44 -17.89
CA ARG A 147 5.83 13.75 -17.43
C ARG A 147 4.91 13.50 -16.24
N LEU A 148 5.32 13.97 -15.08
CA LEU A 148 4.43 14.04 -13.93
C LEU A 148 3.45 15.18 -14.16
N PHE A 149 2.21 14.97 -13.73
CA PHE A 149 1.28 16.07 -13.58
C PHE A 149 1.92 17.13 -12.65
N PRO A 150 1.90 18.42 -13.04
CA PRO A 150 2.55 19.46 -12.26
C PRO A 150 1.99 19.49 -10.84
N GLN A 151 2.85 19.85 -9.89
CA GLN A 151 2.41 20.18 -8.53
C GLN A 151 1.51 21.41 -8.65
N VAL A 152 0.19 21.23 -8.54
CA VAL A 152 -0.69 22.40 -8.42
C VAL A 152 -0.63 22.86 -6.97
N THR A 153 -0.11 24.07 -6.82
CA THR A 153 -0.13 24.85 -5.59
C THR A 153 -1.47 25.56 -5.48
N GLY A 154 -2.14 25.43 -4.33
CA GLY A 154 -3.48 25.96 -4.13
C GLY A 154 -4.51 24.83 -4.01
N GLY A 155 -5.19 24.82 -2.88
CA GLY A 155 -6.15 23.81 -2.46
C GLY A 155 -6.32 23.92 -0.95
N ASP A 156 -7.49 24.32 -0.49
CA ASP A 156 -7.83 24.47 0.93
C ASP A 156 -8.27 23.13 1.56
N GLY A 157 -8.03 22.01 0.87
CA GLY A 157 -8.51 20.68 1.25
C GLY A 157 -9.92 20.37 0.76
N THR A 158 -10.57 21.31 0.06
CA THR A 158 -11.93 21.12 -0.49
C THR A 158 -11.96 21.04 -2.01
N ASP A 159 -10.79 20.97 -2.66
CA ASP A 159 -10.69 20.83 -4.10
C ASP A 159 -10.39 19.37 -4.51
N PRO A 160 -10.75 18.97 -5.73
CA PRO A 160 -10.57 17.59 -6.18
C PRO A 160 -9.11 17.14 -6.30
N LEU A 161 -8.16 18.07 -6.46
CA LEU A 161 -6.76 17.71 -6.50
C LEU A 161 -6.24 17.39 -5.09
N SER A 162 -6.70 18.11 -4.06
CA SER A 162 -6.47 17.71 -2.67
C SER A 162 -6.97 16.28 -2.43
N TYR A 163 -8.13 15.91 -2.96
CA TYR A 163 -8.61 14.51 -2.91
C TYR A 163 -7.68 13.52 -3.60
N LEU A 164 -7.12 13.85 -4.75
CA LEU A 164 -6.18 12.95 -5.40
C LEU A 164 -4.84 12.83 -4.69
N LYS A 165 -4.36 13.92 -4.08
CA LYS A 165 -3.17 13.87 -3.22
C LYS A 165 -3.42 12.95 -2.03
N GLU A 166 -4.62 13.00 -1.44
CA GLU A 166 -5.04 12.06 -0.39
C GLU A 166 -5.11 10.62 -0.91
N ALA A 167 -5.76 10.36 -2.06
CA ALA A 167 -5.85 9.02 -2.64
C ALA A 167 -4.46 8.45 -2.97
N TYR A 168 -3.56 9.29 -3.48
CA TYR A 168 -2.15 8.94 -3.68
C TYR A 168 -1.47 8.63 -2.35
N GLY A 169 -1.70 9.46 -1.33
CA GLY A 169 -1.24 9.23 0.03
C GLY A 169 -1.65 7.87 0.56
N ARG A 170 -2.93 7.49 0.41
CA ARG A 170 -3.46 6.18 0.84
C ARG A 170 -2.88 5.02 0.05
N ALA A 171 -2.64 5.19 -1.25
CA ALA A 171 -1.95 4.17 -2.05
C ALA A 171 -0.50 3.96 -1.58
N VAL A 172 0.25 5.04 -1.35
CA VAL A 172 1.63 4.95 -0.86
C VAL A 172 1.69 4.40 0.56
N GLU A 173 0.77 4.83 1.44
CA GLU A 173 0.63 4.33 2.79
C GLU A 173 0.38 2.82 2.81
N PHE A 174 -0.57 2.34 2.00
CA PHE A 174 -0.85 0.92 1.85
C PHE A 174 0.38 0.13 1.41
N VAL A 175 1.07 0.55 0.34
CA VAL A 175 2.30 -0.11 -0.11
C VAL A 175 3.35 -0.13 1.00
N TYR A 176 3.55 1.01 1.67
CA TYR A 176 4.53 1.10 2.74
C TYR A 176 4.19 0.14 3.89
N PHE A 177 2.94 0.12 4.35
CA PHE A 177 2.51 -0.77 5.42
C PHE A 177 2.50 -2.24 5.02
N HIS A 178 2.18 -2.56 3.78
CA HIS A 178 2.31 -3.91 3.22
C HIS A 178 3.76 -4.41 3.35
N GLU A 179 4.75 -3.61 2.93
CA GLU A 179 6.16 -3.97 3.06
C GLU A 179 6.63 -4.04 4.53
N ILE A 180 6.07 -3.20 5.40
CA ILE A 180 6.31 -3.28 6.84
C ILE A 180 5.69 -4.55 7.44
N ALA A 181 4.54 -5.00 6.96
CA ALA A 181 3.88 -6.22 7.41
C ALA A 181 4.77 -7.43 7.16
N HIS A 182 5.44 -7.54 6.00
CA HIS A 182 6.41 -8.60 5.74
C HIS A 182 7.52 -8.69 6.79
N HIS A 183 7.98 -7.55 7.32
CA HIS A 183 8.96 -7.51 8.41
C HIS A 183 8.36 -7.82 9.77
N GLY A 184 7.18 -7.27 10.07
CA GLY A 184 6.48 -7.46 11.34
C GLY A 184 5.99 -8.90 11.53
N ARG A 185 5.67 -9.59 10.45
CA ARG A 185 5.08 -10.93 10.45
C ARG A 185 6.06 -12.04 10.08
N ASP A 186 7.33 -11.67 9.95
CA ASP A 186 8.47 -12.57 9.70
C ASP A 186 8.36 -13.36 8.38
N HIS A 187 7.67 -12.78 7.39
CA HIS A 187 7.44 -13.41 6.08
C HIS A 187 8.76 -13.74 5.38
N ILE A 188 9.74 -12.83 5.47
CA ILE A 188 11.06 -13.03 4.88
C ILE A 188 11.80 -14.21 5.53
N ALA A 189 11.67 -14.42 6.84
CA ALA A 189 12.31 -15.56 7.50
C ALA A 189 11.67 -16.89 7.08
N ARG A 190 10.33 -16.91 6.94
CA ARG A 190 9.58 -18.06 6.45
C ARG A 190 9.98 -18.43 5.01
N LEU A 191 10.07 -17.45 4.11
CA LEU A 191 10.52 -17.68 2.75
C LEU A 191 11.99 -18.10 2.67
N ARG A 192 12.85 -17.57 3.55
CA ARG A 192 14.23 -18.04 3.66
C ARG A 192 14.30 -19.51 4.08
N ALA A 193 13.45 -19.94 5.01
CA ALA A 193 13.43 -21.31 5.50
C ALA A 193 13.01 -22.33 4.42
N VAL A 194 12.11 -21.94 3.50
CA VAL A 194 11.60 -22.84 2.45
C VAL A 194 12.36 -22.73 1.13
N GLY A 195 12.79 -21.52 0.74
CA GLY A 195 13.37 -21.26 -0.58
C GLY A 195 14.70 -20.48 -0.57
N GLY A 196 15.28 -20.18 0.60
CA GLY A 196 16.55 -19.45 0.73
C GLY A 196 16.45 -17.95 0.40
N GLN A 197 15.26 -17.43 0.16
CA GLN A 197 15.04 -16.04 -0.26
C GLN A 197 15.15 -15.06 0.92
N GLY A 198 15.93 -13.99 0.76
CA GLY A 198 16.14 -12.94 1.78
C GLY A 198 15.31 -11.67 1.56
N PHE A 199 14.34 -11.70 0.64
CA PHE A 199 13.49 -10.57 0.29
C PHE A 199 12.12 -11.05 -0.18
N VAL A 200 11.15 -10.14 -0.18
CA VAL A 200 9.83 -10.31 -0.80
C VAL A 200 9.54 -9.08 -1.64
N ASP A 201 8.98 -9.29 -2.82
CA ASP A 201 8.35 -8.23 -3.62
C ASP A 201 7.25 -8.80 -4.51
N GLU A 202 6.38 -7.90 -4.97
CA GLU A 202 5.26 -8.26 -5.84
C GLU A 202 5.75 -8.91 -7.14
N GLY A 203 6.88 -8.46 -7.69
CA GLY A 203 7.48 -9.05 -8.89
C GLY A 203 7.82 -10.55 -8.72
N LEU A 204 8.37 -10.95 -7.58
CA LEU A 204 8.65 -12.33 -7.22
C LEU A 204 7.36 -13.12 -6.97
N ALA A 205 6.39 -12.49 -6.31
CA ALA A 205 5.10 -13.10 -6.03
C ALA A 205 4.36 -13.43 -7.33
N MET A 206 4.26 -12.47 -8.24
CA MET A 206 3.64 -12.66 -9.54
C MET A 206 4.47 -13.59 -10.46
N ALA A 207 5.81 -13.58 -10.38
CA ALA A 207 6.67 -14.50 -11.13
C ALA A 207 6.71 -15.94 -10.59
N GLY A 208 6.18 -16.18 -9.38
CA GLY A 208 6.13 -17.50 -8.77
C GLY A 208 5.33 -18.48 -9.63
N GLY A 209 5.99 -19.54 -10.11
CA GLY A 209 5.33 -20.65 -10.80
C GLY A 209 4.53 -21.54 -9.85
N SER A 210 4.25 -22.79 -10.24
CA SER A 210 3.58 -23.76 -9.36
C SER A 210 4.55 -24.34 -8.31
N GLY A 211 4.09 -24.54 -7.07
CA GLY A 211 4.82 -25.31 -6.04
C GLY A 211 4.73 -24.71 -4.65
N ALA A 212 5.30 -25.42 -3.65
CA ALA A 212 5.16 -25.07 -2.23
C ALA A 212 5.68 -23.66 -1.86
N VAL A 213 6.77 -23.21 -2.49
CA VAL A 213 7.32 -21.85 -2.26
C VAL A 213 6.37 -20.77 -2.79
N ALA A 214 5.78 -20.98 -3.97
CA ALA A 214 4.86 -20.03 -4.58
C ALA A 214 3.51 -20.00 -3.84
N ASP A 215 3.01 -21.15 -3.41
CA ASP A 215 1.84 -21.25 -2.56
C ASP A 215 2.03 -20.51 -1.23
N LEU A 216 3.18 -20.71 -0.57
CA LEU A 216 3.52 -19.99 0.66
C LEU A 216 3.61 -18.49 0.40
N LEU A 217 4.31 -18.07 -0.66
CA LEU A 217 4.45 -16.66 -1.03
C LEU A 217 3.07 -16.01 -1.20
N ARG A 218 2.15 -16.65 -1.94
CA ARG A 218 0.76 -16.18 -2.06
C ARG A 218 0.09 -15.95 -0.71
N LEU A 219 0.20 -16.90 0.22
CA LEU A 219 -0.45 -16.77 1.53
C LEU A 219 0.16 -15.62 2.35
N LEU A 220 1.48 -15.43 2.25
CA LEU A 220 2.18 -14.33 2.93
C LEU A 220 1.84 -12.96 2.32
N GLU A 221 1.62 -12.86 1.01
CA GLU A 221 1.15 -11.64 0.35
C GLU A 221 -0.25 -11.24 0.83
N PHE A 222 -1.18 -12.22 0.91
CA PHE A 222 -2.53 -11.97 1.43
C PHE A 222 -2.51 -11.53 2.90
N ASP A 223 -1.71 -12.20 3.72
CA ASP A 223 -1.56 -11.82 5.11
C ASP A 223 -0.99 -10.39 5.24
N ALA A 224 0.01 -10.03 4.41
CA ALA A 224 0.58 -8.69 4.38
C ALA A 224 -0.45 -7.64 3.96
N ASP A 225 -1.29 -7.92 2.96
CA ASP A 225 -2.38 -7.02 2.54
C ASP A 225 -3.38 -6.73 3.66
N LEU A 226 -3.85 -7.78 4.36
CA LEU A 226 -4.81 -7.62 5.44
C LEU A 226 -4.23 -6.80 6.60
N ASN A 227 -2.96 -7.05 6.95
CA ASN A 227 -2.28 -6.29 7.98
C ASN A 227 -1.99 -4.85 7.54
N ALA A 228 -1.74 -4.62 6.25
CA ALA A 228 -1.58 -3.29 5.70
C ALA A 228 -2.87 -2.48 5.81
N VAL A 229 -4.03 -3.05 5.47
CA VAL A 229 -5.34 -2.41 5.67
C VAL A 229 -5.56 -2.07 7.13
N ASP A 230 -5.33 -3.03 8.03
CA ASP A 230 -5.47 -2.81 9.47
C ASP A 230 -4.58 -1.63 9.91
N MET A 231 -3.31 -1.59 9.49
CA MET A 231 -2.40 -0.47 9.79
C MET A 231 -2.86 0.88 9.18
N CYS A 232 -3.32 0.92 7.93
CA CYS A 232 -3.83 2.13 7.29
C CYS A 232 -5.02 2.71 8.08
N LEU A 233 -5.96 1.85 8.44
CA LEU A 233 -7.15 2.25 9.20
C LEU A 233 -6.76 2.76 10.59
N ASN A 234 -5.83 2.09 11.28
CA ASN A 234 -5.36 2.59 12.56
C ASN A 234 -4.59 3.93 12.45
N ALA A 235 -3.76 4.10 11.41
CA ALA A 235 -2.97 5.30 11.20
C ALA A 235 -3.82 6.54 10.91
N THR A 236 -4.95 6.35 10.27
CA THR A 236 -5.89 7.41 9.89
C THR A 236 -6.89 7.75 11.01
N GLY A 237 -6.73 7.14 12.19
CA GLY A 237 -7.62 7.34 13.33
C GLY A 237 -8.95 6.60 13.20
N PHE A 238 -9.09 5.68 12.24
CA PHE A 238 -10.27 4.81 12.14
C PHE A 238 -10.43 3.96 13.42
N ALA A 239 -9.30 3.53 14.00
CA ALA A 239 -9.27 2.67 15.19
C ALA A 239 -9.02 3.41 16.52
N SER A 240 -8.84 4.74 16.53
CA SER A 240 -8.79 5.54 17.78
C SER A 240 -10.15 5.63 18.50
N TRP A 241 -11.13 4.85 18.04
CA TRP A 241 -12.40 4.52 18.69
C TRP A 241 -12.27 4.13 20.18
N ALA A 242 -11.10 3.66 20.63
CA ALA A 242 -10.86 3.33 22.04
C ALA A 242 -10.76 4.55 23.00
N GLY A 243 -10.70 5.79 22.48
CA GLY A 243 -10.46 7.01 23.27
C GLY A 243 -11.68 7.82 23.72
N GLY A 244 -12.91 7.44 23.31
CA GLY A 244 -14.13 8.15 23.71
C GLY A 244 -14.43 9.46 22.96
N GLU A 245 -13.69 9.77 21.89
CA GLU A 245 -14.02 10.89 20.99
C GLU A 245 -15.20 10.51 20.06
N THR A 246 -16.10 11.46 19.77
CA THR A 246 -17.18 11.24 18.80
C THR A 246 -16.56 10.99 17.42
N PRO A 247 -16.90 9.89 16.72
CA PRO A 247 -16.22 9.56 15.47
C PRO A 247 -16.45 10.67 14.43
N ARG A 248 -15.38 11.20 13.83
CA ARG A 248 -15.50 11.98 12.57
C ARG A 248 -16.21 11.17 11.47
N PHE A 249 -16.22 9.84 11.60
CA PHE A 249 -16.89 8.87 10.74
C PHE A 249 -18.40 8.71 11.00
N ALA A 250 -18.98 9.37 12.01
CA ALA A 250 -20.44 9.46 12.13
C ALA A 250 -21.05 10.38 11.06
N ASP A 251 -20.22 11.18 10.40
CA ASP A 251 -20.57 11.97 9.23
C ASP A 251 -20.54 11.07 7.96
N PRO A 252 -21.69 10.80 7.31
CA PRO A 252 -21.76 10.00 6.09
C PRO A 252 -20.89 10.56 4.96
N ASP A 253 -20.72 11.88 4.88
CA ASP A 253 -19.92 12.52 3.84
C ASP A 253 -18.43 12.23 4.03
N TYR A 254 -17.94 12.30 5.27
CA TYR A 254 -16.56 11.98 5.60
C TYR A 254 -16.26 10.49 5.35
N MET A 255 -17.15 9.60 5.77
CA MET A 255 -16.98 8.16 5.56
C MET A 255 -16.96 7.79 4.07
N THR A 256 -17.88 8.34 3.27
CA THR A 256 -17.93 8.13 1.82
C THR A 256 -16.61 8.51 1.16
N SER A 257 -16.04 9.62 1.62
CA SER A 257 -14.78 10.14 1.13
C SER A 257 -13.61 9.22 1.46
N GLU A 258 -13.51 8.80 2.72
CA GLU A 258 -12.43 7.91 3.16
C GLU A 258 -12.48 6.54 2.47
N LEU A 259 -13.68 5.97 2.32
CA LEU A 259 -13.88 4.73 1.54
C LEU A 259 -13.45 4.91 0.09
N PHE A 260 -13.92 5.98 -0.57
CA PHE A 260 -13.55 6.29 -1.95
C PHE A 260 -12.04 6.45 -2.12
N LEU A 261 -11.37 7.17 -1.20
CA LEU A 261 -9.93 7.43 -1.26
C LEU A 261 -9.11 6.15 -1.11
N HIS A 262 -9.43 5.30 -0.13
CA HIS A 262 -8.70 4.03 0.06
C HIS A 262 -8.91 3.09 -1.12
N LEU A 263 -10.16 2.90 -1.56
CA LEU A 263 -10.47 2.00 -2.68
C LEU A 263 -9.82 2.49 -3.97
N THR A 264 -10.00 3.76 -4.32
CA THR A 264 -9.42 4.32 -5.56
C THR A 264 -7.90 4.21 -5.55
N GLY A 265 -7.24 4.52 -4.42
CA GLY A 265 -5.80 4.38 -4.27
C GLY A 265 -5.31 2.94 -4.38
N MET A 266 -5.88 2.03 -3.59
CA MET A 266 -5.48 0.62 -3.53
C MET A 266 -5.79 -0.12 -4.83
N VAL A 267 -6.98 0.05 -5.40
CA VAL A 267 -7.33 -0.66 -6.65
C VAL A 267 -6.49 -0.15 -7.82
N THR A 268 -6.20 1.16 -7.89
CA THR A 268 -5.27 1.73 -8.90
C THR A 268 -3.87 1.15 -8.76
N LEU A 269 -3.38 0.95 -7.53
CA LEU A 269 -2.11 0.27 -7.26
C LEU A 269 -2.12 -1.15 -7.84
N PHE A 270 -3.11 -1.96 -7.51
CA PHE A 270 -3.19 -3.35 -7.97
C PHE A 270 -3.26 -3.45 -9.49
N MET A 271 -3.98 -2.54 -10.14
CA MET A 271 -3.95 -2.44 -11.60
C MET A 271 -2.53 -2.22 -12.11
N LEU A 272 -1.83 -1.20 -11.62
CA LEU A 272 -0.48 -0.87 -12.07
C LEU A 272 0.51 -2.03 -11.87
N LEU A 273 0.39 -2.76 -10.75
CA LEU A 273 1.18 -3.96 -10.49
C LEU A 273 0.87 -5.06 -11.53
N ASP A 274 -0.40 -5.35 -11.80
CA ASP A 274 -0.82 -6.34 -12.81
C ASP A 274 -0.28 -6.01 -14.21
N ARG A 275 -0.34 -4.75 -14.62
CA ARG A 275 0.23 -4.31 -15.91
C ARG A 275 1.75 -4.39 -15.97
N ALA A 276 2.44 -4.31 -14.85
CA ALA A 276 3.89 -4.40 -14.81
C ALA A 276 4.43 -5.81 -15.11
N VAL A 277 3.57 -6.83 -15.18
CA VAL A 277 3.95 -8.23 -15.42
C VAL A 277 3.56 -8.66 -16.83
N PRO A 278 4.53 -8.85 -17.74
CA PRO A 278 4.28 -9.19 -19.14
C PRO A 278 3.47 -10.49 -19.35
N ASN A 279 3.55 -11.42 -18.39
CA ASN A 279 2.91 -12.74 -18.44
C ASN A 279 1.78 -12.91 -17.43
N ALA A 280 1.26 -11.82 -16.84
CA ALA A 280 0.20 -11.88 -15.83
C ALA A 280 -0.90 -12.83 -16.29
N ARG A 281 -1.38 -12.66 -17.54
CA ARG A 281 -2.44 -13.47 -18.19
C ARG A 281 -2.20 -14.99 -18.18
N ALA A 282 -0.95 -15.44 -18.29
CA ALA A 282 -0.60 -16.87 -18.25
C ALA A 282 -0.45 -17.41 -16.81
N GLN A 283 -0.23 -16.52 -15.84
CA GLN A 283 -0.07 -16.86 -14.42
C GLN A 283 -1.42 -16.94 -13.68
N TYR A 284 -2.51 -16.47 -14.28
CA TYR A 284 -3.90 -16.64 -13.81
C TYR A 284 -4.30 -18.11 -13.60
N ASP A 285 -3.60 -19.04 -14.26
CA ASP A 285 -3.87 -20.47 -14.17
C ASP A 285 -2.82 -21.20 -13.27
N GLY A 286 -1.83 -20.48 -12.72
CA GLY A 286 -0.57 -21.08 -12.22
C GLY A 286 -0.21 -20.90 -10.75
N GLY A 287 -0.80 -19.97 -9.99
CA GLY A 287 -0.59 -19.96 -8.52
C GLY A 287 -0.62 -18.62 -7.77
N HIS A 288 -0.44 -17.46 -8.40
CA HIS A 288 -0.53 -16.16 -7.70
C HIS A 288 -1.96 -15.59 -7.79
N PRO A 289 -2.53 -15.00 -6.72
CA PRO A 289 -3.83 -14.38 -6.79
C PRO A 289 -3.72 -13.16 -7.70
N PRO A 290 -4.60 -13.04 -8.71
CA PRO A 290 -4.68 -11.83 -9.52
C PRO A 290 -4.78 -10.58 -8.66
N ALA A 291 -4.12 -9.51 -9.07
CA ALA A 291 -4.22 -8.22 -8.39
C ALA A 291 -5.69 -7.74 -8.29
N LEU A 292 -6.52 -8.08 -9.29
CA LEU A 292 -7.98 -7.91 -9.24
C LEU A 292 -8.62 -8.62 -8.04
N HIS A 293 -8.24 -9.87 -7.80
CA HIS A 293 -8.81 -10.65 -6.71
C HIS A 293 -8.36 -10.15 -5.34
N ARG A 294 -7.10 -9.74 -5.19
CA ARG A 294 -6.60 -9.05 -4.00
C ARG A 294 -7.38 -7.75 -3.77
N ALA A 295 -7.59 -6.96 -4.82
CA ALA A 295 -8.37 -5.72 -4.76
C ALA A 295 -9.84 -5.95 -4.34
N ILE A 296 -10.51 -6.98 -4.87
CA ILE A 296 -11.88 -7.37 -4.46
C ILE A 296 -11.88 -7.75 -2.97
N ARG A 297 -10.95 -8.61 -2.54
CA ARG A 297 -10.89 -9.05 -1.15
C ARG A 297 -10.61 -7.89 -0.19
N LEU A 298 -9.73 -6.97 -0.57
CA LEU A 298 -9.44 -5.78 0.24
C LEU A 298 -10.63 -4.83 0.30
N SER A 299 -11.40 -4.72 -0.77
CA SER A 299 -12.66 -3.96 -0.77
C SER A 299 -13.67 -4.56 0.21
N VAL A 300 -13.77 -5.90 0.26
CA VAL A 300 -14.61 -6.61 1.24
C VAL A 300 -14.09 -6.39 2.65
N GLY A 301 -12.79 -6.59 2.91
CA GLY A 301 -12.20 -6.40 4.24
C GLY A 301 -12.30 -4.96 4.75
N LEU A 302 -12.14 -3.97 3.88
CA LEU A 302 -12.35 -2.56 4.22
C LEU A 302 -13.80 -2.30 4.62
N ALA A 303 -14.76 -2.84 3.85
CA ALA A 303 -16.17 -2.72 4.15
C ALA A 303 -16.54 -3.41 5.48
N ASP A 304 -16.05 -4.62 5.72
CA ASP A 304 -16.28 -5.35 6.98
C ASP A 304 -15.73 -4.55 8.17
N THR A 305 -14.52 -3.98 8.06
CA THR A 305 -13.97 -3.12 9.11
C THR A 305 -14.81 -1.86 9.33
N VAL A 306 -15.32 -1.25 8.26
CA VAL A 306 -16.22 -0.09 8.38
C VAL A 306 -17.51 -0.49 9.08
N GLN A 307 -18.14 -1.60 8.71
CA GLN A 307 -19.35 -2.10 9.37
C GLN A 307 -19.11 -2.38 10.85
N ALA A 308 -18.01 -3.04 11.18
CA ALA A 308 -17.65 -3.35 12.57
C ALA A 308 -17.42 -2.09 13.41
N ALA A 309 -16.77 -1.06 12.84
CA ALA A 309 -16.46 0.18 13.56
C ALA A 309 -17.66 1.12 13.71
N THR A 310 -18.57 1.14 12.73
CA THR A 310 -19.67 2.12 12.66
C THR A 310 -21.04 1.54 13.01
N GLY A 311 -21.20 0.22 12.93
CA GLY A 311 -22.50 -0.44 13.04
C GLY A 311 -23.38 -0.32 11.79
N LEU A 312 -22.87 0.23 10.68
CA LEU A 312 -23.62 0.36 9.43
C LEU A 312 -23.93 -0.99 8.79
N SER A 313 -25.10 -1.09 8.17
CA SER A 313 -25.50 -2.26 7.40
C SER A 313 -24.78 -2.32 6.05
N ARG A 314 -24.71 -3.53 5.48
CA ARG A 314 -24.06 -3.75 4.17
C ARG A 314 -24.73 -2.92 3.06
N ALA A 315 -26.06 -2.83 3.10
CA ALA A 315 -26.84 -2.01 2.17
C ALA A 315 -26.50 -0.52 2.23
N GLN A 316 -25.94 -0.03 3.34
CA GLN A 316 -25.48 1.36 3.46
C GLN A 316 -24.03 1.54 2.97
N VAL A 317 -23.21 0.48 2.96
CA VAL A 317 -21.80 0.54 2.54
C VAL A 317 -21.62 0.21 1.06
N ASP A 318 -22.38 -0.76 0.53
CA ASP A 318 -22.28 -1.25 -0.86
C ASP A 318 -22.38 -0.15 -1.93
N PRO A 319 -23.30 0.84 -1.84
CA PRO A 319 -23.37 1.89 -2.85
C PRO A 319 -22.06 2.68 -3.00
N PHE A 320 -21.28 2.82 -1.92
CA PHE A 320 -20.00 3.52 -1.95
C PHE A 320 -18.90 2.64 -2.58
N LEU A 321 -18.91 1.35 -2.28
CA LEU A 321 -18.02 0.38 -2.93
C LEU A 321 -18.27 0.34 -4.44
N ASP A 322 -19.54 0.24 -4.85
CA ASP A 322 -19.94 0.19 -6.25
C ASP A 322 -19.50 1.45 -7.02
N HIS A 323 -19.65 2.63 -6.41
CA HIS A 323 -19.21 3.88 -7.01
C HIS A 323 -17.69 3.90 -7.20
N ALA A 324 -16.91 3.55 -6.17
CA ALA A 324 -15.45 3.49 -6.28
C ALA A 324 -14.99 2.48 -7.35
N TRP A 325 -15.61 1.30 -7.43
CA TRP A 325 -15.32 0.31 -8.46
C TRP A 325 -15.66 0.81 -9.87
N SER A 326 -16.80 1.49 -10.05
CA SER A 326 -17.19 2.09 -11.33
C SER A 326 -16.17 3.10 -11.85
N GLU A 327 -15.67 3.95 -10.95
CA GLU A 327 -14.64 4.97 -11.24
C GLU A 327 -13.31 4.33 -11.64
N VAL A 328 -12.91 3.26 -10.94
CA VAL A 328 -11.69 2.53 -11.26
C VAL A 328 -11.81 1.73 -12.56
N VAL A 329 -12.99 1.18 -12.88
CA VAL A 329 -13.28 0.56 -14.18
C VAL A 329 -13.12 1.58 -15.32
N SER A 330 -13.62 2.81 -15.13
CA SER A 330 -13.42 3.91 -16.08
C SER A 330 -11.93 4.24 -16.27
N LEU A 331 -11.17 4.28 -15.17
CA LEU A 331 -9.73 4.46 -15.21
C LEU A 331 -9.02 3.33 -15.98
N ALA A 332 -9.45 2.08 -15.81
CA ALA A 332 -8.90 0.94 -16.55
C ALA A 332 -9.04 1.12 -18.06
N GLY A 333 -10.20 1.61 -18.52
CA GLY A 333 -10.40 1.97 -19.93
C GLY A 333 -9.42 3.04 -20.40
N ARG A 334 -9.20 4.10 -19.61
CA ARG A 334 -8.26 5.20 -19.95
C ARG A 334 -6.81 4.76 -19.96
N LEU A 335 -6.44 3.84 -19.08
CA LEU A 335 -5.12 3.22 -19.06
C LEU A 335 -4.94 2.22 -20.21
N GLY A 336 -5.99 1.88 -20.96
CA GLY A 336 -5.93 0.99 -22.10
C GLY A 336 -5.90 -0.49 -21.72
N TYR A 337 -6.48 -0.88 -20.58
CA TYR A 337 -6.65 -2.28 -20.25
C TYR A 337 -7.60 -2.96 -21.23
N PRO A 338 -7.32 -4.20 -21.64
CA PRO A 338 -8.22 -4.94 -22.51
C PRO A 338 -9.55 -5.23 -21.81
N PRO A 339 -10.67 -5.35 -22.57
CA PRO A 339 -11.95 -5.81 -22.06
C PRO A 339 -11.83 -7.12 -21.26
N GLY A 340 -12.44 -7.23 -20.08
CA GLY A 340 -12.49 -8.45 -19.26
C GLY A 340 -12.00 -8.28 -17.84
N LEU A 341 -10.70 -8.02 -17.67
CA LEU A 341 -10.03 -8.13 -16.37
C LEU A 341 -10.46 -7.03 -15.38
N TRP A 342 -10.39 -5.78 -15.81
CA TRP A 342 -10.75 -4.60 -15.02
C TRP A 342 -11.95 -3.83 -15.60
N THR A 343 -12.57 -4.40 -16.63
CA THR A 343 -13.54 -3.71 -17.50
C THR A 343 -14.85 -4.51 -17.68
N GLY A 344 -15.13 -5.43 -16.75
CA GLY A 344 -16.47 -6.00 -16.55
C GLY A 344 -16.86 -7.17 -17.47
N ARG A 345 -16.15 -8.31 -17.40
CA ARG A 345 -16.75 -9.59 -17.85
C ARG A 345 -17.10 -10.50 -16.67
N GLN A 346 -18.35 -10.96 -16.65
CA GLN A 346 -18.93 -11.80 -15.59
C GLN A 346 -18.38 -13.24 -15.56
N ASP A 347 -17.73 -13.71 -16.62
CA ASP A 347 -17.17 -15.07 -16.71
C ASP A 347 -15.95 -15.30 -15.80
N GLN A 348 -15.33 -14.23 -15.29
CA GLN A 348 -14.23 -14.30 -14.32
C GLN A 348 -14.69 -14.27 -12.85
N ILE A 349 -15.95 -13.90 -12.60
CA ILE A 349 -16.60 -13.92 -11.27
C ILE A 349 -16.80 -15.37 -10.79
N ALA A 350 -16.85 -16.35 -11.70
CA ALA A 350 -16.86 -17.78 -11.37
C ALA A 350 -15.61 -18.27 -10.62
N ARG A 351 -14.54 -17.45 -10.54
CA ARG A 351 -13.33 -17.74 -9.74
C ARG A 351 -13.41 -17.23 -8.30
N ILE A 352 -14.52 -16.63 -7.87
CA ILE A 352 -14.72 -16.17 -6.48
C ILE A 352 -14.62 -17.33 -5.47
N GLY A 353 -15.13 -18.53 -5.78
CA GLY A 353 -15.00 -19.68 -4.88
C GLY A 353 -13.54 -20.10 -4.62
N LEU A 354 -12.64 -19.93 -5.61
CA LEU A 354 -11.20 -20.14 -5.41
C LEU A 354 -10.58 -19.09 -4.47
N LEU A 355 -11.20 -17.90 -4.38
CA LEU A 355 -10.75 -16.83 -3.49
C LEU A 355 -11.09 -17.09 -2.05
N ASP A 356 -12.26 -17.64 -1.79
CA ASP A 356 -12.67 -18.01 -0.43
C ASP A 356 -11.71 -19.08 0.11
N ASP A 357 -11.38 -20.11 -0.67
CA ASP A 357 -10.40 -21.14 -0.28
C ASP A 357 -9.00 -20.57 0.01
N ILE A 358 -8.50 -19.67 -0.85
CA ILE A 358 -7.19 -19.05 -0.64
C ILE A 358 -7.22 -18.10 0.56
N ALA A 359 -8.30 -17.34 0.73
CA ALA A 359 -8.48 -16.42 1.84
C ALA A 359 -8.57 -17.18 3.17
N ASP A 360 -9.28 -18.30 3.22
CA ASP A 360 -9.38 -19.16 4.41
C ASP A 360 -8.02 -19.73 4.80
N ARG A 361 -7.25 -20.19 3.82
CA ARG A 361 -5.86 -20.62 4.05
C ARG A 361 -4.96 -19.49 4.53
N ALA A 362 -5.10 -18.28 3.96
CA ALA A 362 -4.32 -17.12 4.38
C ALA A 362 -4.70 -16.67 5.80
N ASN A 363 -6.00 -16.69 6.13
CA ASN A 363 -6.50 -16.41 7.48
C ASN A 363 -6.00 -17.46 8.48
N ALA A 364 -5.95 -18.75 8.10
CA ALA A 364 -5.38 -19.79 8.93
C ALA A 364 -3.90 -19.55 9.21
N LEU A 365 -3.10 -19.28 8.16
CA LEU A 365 -1.69 -18.93 8.30
C LEU A 365 -1.50 -17.67 9.17
N SER A 366 -2.34 -16.64 8.99
CA SER A 366 -2.30 -15.42 9.79
C SER A 366 -2.47 -15.72 11.28
N ARG A 367 -3.39 -16.62 11.65
CA ARG A 367 -3.60 -17.04 13.05
C ARG A 367 -2.41 -17.81 13.61
N GLU A 368 -1.78 -18.66 12.80
CA GLU A 368 -0.55 -19.37 13.17
C GLU A 368 0.59 -18.38 13.47
N ILE A 369 0.78 -17.40 12.58
CA ILE A 369 1.76 -16.32 12.78
C ILE A 369 1.47 -15.55 14.06
N ASP A 370 0.22 -15.15 14.30
CA ASP A 370 -0.16 -14.41 15.52
C ASP A 370 0.16 -15.20 16.79
N ALA A 371 -0.14 -16.51 16.79
CA ALA A 371 0.13 -17.41 17.90
C ALA A 371 1.64 -17.55 18.17
N GLU A 372 2.46 -17.70 17.13
CA GLU A 372 3.93 -17.77 17.25
C GLU A 372 4.54 -16.46 17.75
N LEU A 373 3.99 -15.32 17.31
CA LEU A 373 4.47 -14.00 17.71
C LEU A 373 3.95 -13.58 19.09
N GLY A 374 3.11 -14.41 19.73
CA GLY A 374 2.48 -14.10 21.02
C GLY A 374 1.56 -12.88 20.94
N GLN A 375 1.05 -12.56 19.75
CA GLN A 375 0.08 -11.49 19.55
C GLN A 375 -1.31 -12.03 19.90
N LYS A 376 -2.06 -11.31 20.75
CA LYS A 376 -3.49 -11.57 20.84
C LYS A 376 -4.09 -11.25 19.47
N PRO A 377 -4.98 -12.09 18.92
CA PRO A 377 -5.70 -11.74 17.70
C PRO A 377 -6.29 -10.34 17.89
N ALA A 378 -6.09 -9.45 16.92
CA ALA A 378 -6.94 -8.27 16.83
C ALA A 378 -8.38 -8.78 16.86
N ALA A 379 -9.25 -8.20 17.66
CA ALA A 379 -10.63 -8.63 17.78
C ALA A 379 -11.35 -8.41 16.45
N ARG A 380 -11.18 -9.34 15.51
CA ARG A 380 -11.99 -9.45 14.32
C ARG A 380 -13.32 -10.04 14.80
N GLY A 381 -14.39 -9.28 14.61
CA GLY A 381 -15.74 -9.76 14.88
C GLY A 381 -15.99 -11.10 14.14
N PRO A 382 -16.92 -11.92 14.62
CA PRO A 382 -17.25 -13.18 13.93
C PRO A 382 -17.60 -12.88 12.47
N ALA A 383 -16.99 -13.65 11.56
CA ALA A 383 -17.24 -13.63 10.12
C ALA A 383 -18.67 -14.06 9.79
#